data_AF-A0A9D5S1X5-F1
#
_entry.id   AF-A0A9D5S1X5-F1
#
_cell.length_a   1.000
_cell.length_b   1.000
_cell.length_c   1.000
_cell.angle_alpha   90.00
_cell.angle_beta   90.00
_cell.angle_gamma   90.00
#
_symmetry.space_group_name_H-M   'P 1'
#
loop_
_entity.id
_entity.type
_entity.pdbx_description
1 polymer ?
#
loop_
_entity_poly.entity_id
_entity_poly.type
_entity_poly.pdbx_seq_one_letter_code
_entity_poly.pdbx_strand_id
1 'polypeptide(L)'
;MTMKVKAIEKKLKFTKDPNDAGVYRYVMSPEQYSSLNQKKVIKEAALRSGVSQGVMQACWDAAGEVIKAWATEGHSVALPGLGTMRFGLRSKSVEDVNKVKTGLITSRRIIFTPDTDLKDELKNTAIVITCYDRDGKEVKRVTSDDDAEVEDPENENANQNENQNQGGSTNTGGGNSGGSAGFETGGE
;
A
#
# COMPACT_ATOMS: atom_id res chain seq x y z
N MET A 1 18.40 -3.39 -4.76
CA MET A 1 18.17 -4.11 -3.48
C MET A 1 17.22 -5.26 -3.75
N THR A 2 17.19 -6.31 -2.94
CA THR A 2 16.33 -7.48 -3.20
C THR A 2 15.54 -7.84 -1.96
N MET A 3 14.23 -7.95 -2.09
CA MET A 3 13.34 -8.33 -1.00
C MET A 3 13.30 -9.86 -0.89
N LYS A 4 13.55 -10.39 0.30
CA LYS A 4 13.43 -11.83 0.54
C LYS A 4 12.01 -12.18 0.94
N VAL A 5 11.49 -13.26 0.39
CA VAL A 5 10.16 -13.79 0.67
C VAL A 5 10.32 -15.27 0.99
N LYS A 6 9.64 -15.73 2.03
CA LYS A 6 9.56 -17.16 2.35
C LYS A 6 8.19 -17.70 1.97
N ALA A 7 8.15 -18.84 1.29
CA ALA A 7 6.93 -19.59 1.04
C ALA A 7 6.91 -20.83 1.93
N ILE A 8 5.93 -20.96 2.82
CA ILE A 8 5.80 -22.11 3.74
C ILE A 8 4.49 -22.81 3.46
N GLU A 9 4.50 -24.14 3.40
CA GLU A 9 3.27 -24.92 3.30
C GLU A 9 2.44 -24.80 4.59
N LYS A 10 1.24 -24.25 4.49
CA LYS A 10 0.30 -24.11 5.59
C LYS A 10 -1.04 -24.76 5.24
N LYS A 11 -1.66 -25.38 6.23
CA LYS A 11 -3.03 -25.88 6.12
C LYS A 11 -4.00 -24.71 6.24
N LEU A 12 -4.68 -24.37 5.15
CA LEU A 12 -5.70 -23.32 5.13
C LEU A 12 -7.08 -23.95 5.19
N LYS A 13 -7.92 -23.46 6.10
CA LYS A 13 -9.37 -23.73 6.12
C LYS A 13 -10.07 -22.55 5.48
N PHE A 14 -10.93 -22.80 4.50
CA PHE A 14 -11.61 -21.75 3.73
C PHE A 14 -13.00 -21.46 4.28
N THR A 15 -13.53 -22.38 5.10
CA THR A 15 -14.83 -22.22 5.76
C THR A 15 -14.64 -22.18 7.28
N LYS A 16 -15.52 -21.45 7.98
CA LYS A 16 -15.59 -21.45 9.45
C LYS A 16 -16.14 -22.76 10.03
N ASP A 17 -16.54 -23.69 9.17
CA ASP A 17 -17.06 -24.98 9.58
C ASP A 17 -15.96 -25.82 10.24
N PRO A 18 -16.24 -26.42 11.42
CA PRO A 18 -15.28 -27.26 12.13
C PRO A 18 -14.76 -28.45 11.29
N ASN A 19 -15.57 -28.92 10.34
CA ASN A 19 -15.35 -30.12 9.52
C ASN A 19 -14.65 -29.83 8.17
N ASP A 20 -14.20 -28.61 7.90
CA ASP A 20 -13.39 -28.33 6.71
C ASP A 20 -12.04 -29.07 6.84
N ALA A 21 -11.82 -30.02 5.93
CA ALA A 21 -10.63 -30.85 5.88
C ALA A 21 -9.36 -30.01 5.66
N GLY A 22 -9.49 -28.79 5.15
CA GLY A 22 -8.42 -27.82 4.91
C GLY A 22 -7.47 -28.27 3.81
N VAL A 23 -7.10 -27.34 2.93
CA VAL A 23 -6.16 -27.63 1.82
C VAL A 23 -4.80 -27.07 2.18
N TYR A 24 -3.75 -27.87 2.01
CA TYR A 24 -2.38 -27.39 2.15
C TYR A 24 -2.01 -26.54 0.94
N ARG A 25 -1.52 -25.34 1.20
CA ARG A 25 -1.02 -24.41 0.17
C ARG A 25 0.25 -23.74 0.66
N TYR A 26 1.14 -23.39 -0.27
CA TYR A 26 2.28 -22.53 0.03
C TYR A 26 1.79 -21.10 0.21
N VAL A 27 2.04 -20.54 1.39
CA VAL A 27 1.73 -19.15 1.71
C VAL A 27 3.04 -18.36 1.73
N MET A 28 3.12 -17.34 0.87
CA MET A 28 4.25 -16.43 0.83
C MET A 28 4.15 -15.41 1.97
N SER A 29 5.29 -15.02 2.53
CA SER A 29 5.39 -13.95 3.53
C SER A 29 6.74 -13.26 3.37
N PRO A 30 6.80 -11.92 3.48
CA PRO A 30 8.07 -11.22 3.42
C PRO A 30 8.96 -11.67 4.59
N GLU A 31 10.21 -11.96 4.28
CA GLU A 31 11.24 -12.17 5.28
C GLU A 31 11.72 -10.80 5.75
N GLN A 32 11.03 -10.27 6.76
CA GLN A 32 11.40 -9.00 7.36
C GLN A 32 12.75 -9.16 8.07
N TYR A 33 13.74 -8.37 7.65
CA TYR A 33 14.91 -8.13 8.50
C TYR A 33 14.41 -7.48 9.79
N SER A 34 14.97 -7.93 10.92
CA SER A 34 14.62 -7.47 12.28
C SER A 34 14.28 -5.99 12.34
N SER A 35 13.28 -5.60 13.13
CA SER A 35 12.87 -4.19 13.31
C SER A 35 14.08 -3.28 13.57
N LEU A 36 14.25 -2.26 12.73
CA LEU A 36 15.27 -1.23 12.95
C LEU A 36 14.80 -0.28 14.07
N ASN A 37 15.72 0.05 14.98
CA ASN A 37 15.45 1.01 16.05
C ASN A 37 15.47 2.45 15.48
N GLN A 38 14.61 3.33 16.01
CA GLN A 38 14.51 4.75 15.63
C GLN A 38 15.88 5.43 15.58
N LYS A 39 16.77 5.13 16.54
CA LYS A 39 18.13 5.69 16.59
C LYS A 39 18.96 5.37 15.34
N LYS A 40 18.77 4.21 14.71
CA LYS A 40 19.48 3.85 13.47
C LYS A 40 18.97 4.68 12.30
N VAL A 41 17.66 4.86 12.19
CA VAL A 41 17.04 5.68 11.14
C VAL A 41 17.55 7.12 11.22
N ILE A 42 17.56 7.69 12.42
CA ILE A 42 18.01 9.08 12.65
C ILE A 42 19.51 9.22 12.38
N LYS A 43 20.33 8.23 12.74
CA LYS A 43 21.77 8.23 12.44
C LYS A 43 22.04 8.19 10.93
N GLU A 44 21.33 7.32 10.20
CA GLU A 44 21.46 7.23 8.74
C GLU A 44 20.96 8.49 8.05
N ALA A 45 19.83 9.05 8.49
CA ALA A 45 19.30 10.30 7.98
C ALA A 45 20.27 11.46 8.22
N ALA A 46 20.82 11.59 9.43
CA ALA A 46 21.83 12.58 9.77
C ALA A 46 23.10 12.45 8.91
N LEU A 47 23.57 11.21 8.68
CA LEU A 47 24.73 10.96 7.82
C LEU A 47 24.48 11.38 6.37
N ARG A 48 23.30 11.07 5.82
CA ARG A 48 22.93 11.41 4.43
C ARG A 48 22.68 12.90 4.22
N SER A 49 22.16 13.59 5.22
CA SER A 49 21.82 15.02 5.16
C SER A 49 22.96 15.94 5.62
N GLY A 50 24.03 15.39 6.19
CA GLY A 50 25.17 16.16 6.70
C GLY A 50 24.87 16.99 7.96
N VAL A 51 23.68 16.84 8.56
CA VAL A 51 23.34 17.50 9.84
C VAL A 51 23.71 16.62 11.04
N SER A 52 23.93 17.27 12.18
CA SER A 52 24.22 16.55 13.42
C SER A 52 23.04 15.67 13.84
N GLN A 53 23.33 14.52 14.47
CA GLN A 53 22.30 13.61 14.96
C GLN A 53 21.36 14.26 15.96
N GLY A 54 21.86 15.17 16.81
CA GLY A 54 21.03 15.89 17.78
C GLY A 54 20.00 16.80 17.12
N VAL A 55 20.40 17.53 16.07
CA VAL A 55 19.49 18.38 15.28
C VAL A 55 18.48 17.51 14.52
N MET A 56 18.93 16.42 13.89
CA MET A 56 18.03 15.50 13.19
C MET A 56 16.99 14.89 14.13
N GLN A 57 17.39 14.48 15.34
CA GLN A 57 16.48 13.98 16.37
C GLN A 57 15.42 15.03 16.73
N ALA A 58 15.84 16.27 17.00
CA ALA A 58 14.92 17.35 17.35
C ALA A 58 13.93 17.65 16.22
N CYS A 59 14.39 17.71 14.96
CA CYS A 59 13.53 17.91 13.80
C CYS A 59 12.54 16.74 13.62
N TRP A 60 13.01 15.50 13.80
CA TRP A 60 12.17 14.31 13.68
C TRP A 60 11.08 14.26 14.76
N ASP A 61 11.43 14.58 16.01
CA ASP A 61 10.49 14.60 17.12
C ASP A 61 9.44 15.70 16.92
N ALA A 62 9.86 16.90 16.51
CA ALA A 62 8.94 18.00 16.18
C ALA A 62 8.00 17.65 15.02
N ALA A 63 8.52 17.05 13.94
CA ALA A 63 7.68 16.56 12.84
C ALA A 63 6.66 15.52 13.33
N GLY A 64 7.08 14.60 14.20
CA GLY A 64 6.19 13.60 14.80
C GLY A 64 5.07 14.20 15.65
N GLU A 65 5.33 15.28 16.38
CA GLU A 65 4.31 16.00 17.15
C GLU A 65 3.29 16.68 16.24
N VAL A 66 3.76 17.36 15.19
CA VAL A 66 2.90 18.02 14.19
C VAL A 66 2.01 17.00 13.48
N ILE A 67 2.60 15.89 13.01
CA ILE A 67 1.87 14.80 12.34
C ILE A 67 0.79 14.23 13.26
N LYS A 68 1.11 14.04 14.55
CA LYS A 68 0.15 13.54 15.55
C LYS A 68 -1.02 14.50 15.75
N ALA A 69 -0.74 15.80 15.89
CA ALA A 69 -1.78 16.82 16.06
C ALA A 69 -2.74 16.83 14.86
N TRP A 70 -2.21 16.96 13.65
CA TRP A 70 -3.01 17.02 12.42
C TRP A 70 -3.79 15.74 12.15
N ALA A 71 -3.21 14.57 12.44
CA ALA A 71 -3.93 13.30 12.34
C ALA A 71 -5.10 13.22 13.33
N THR A 72 -4.99 13.81 14.52
CA THR A 72 -6.09 13.86 15.50
C THR A 72 -7.14 14.92 15.18
N GLU A 73 -6.77 15.97 14.45
CA GLU A 73 -7.69 17.01 13.94
C GLU A 73 -8.50 16.52 12.71
N GLY A 74 -8.14 15.38 12.15
CA GLY A 74 -8.83 14.77 11.01
C GLY A 74 -8.29 15.22 9.65
N HIS A 75 -7.14 15.91 9.63
CA HIS A 75 -6.48 16.29 8.38
C HIS A 75 -5.83 15.08 7.71
N SER A 76 -5.77 15.12 6.37
CA SER A 76 -4.88 14.26 5.60
C SER A 76 -3.49 14.88 5.60
N VAL A 77 -2.51 14.17 6.13
CA VAL A 77 -1.14 14.63 6.31
C VAL A 77 -0.26 14.04 5.22
N ALA A 78 0.35 14.88 4.39
CA ALA A 78 1.37 14.45 3.46
C ALA A 78 2.68 14.16 4.23
N LEU A 79 3.23 12.96 4.02
CA LEU A 79 4.54 12.55 4.49
C LEU A 79 5.49 12.57 3.28
N PRO A 80 6.33 13.61 3.14
CA PRO A 80 7.16 13.79 1.96
C PRO A 80 8.05 12.57 1.67
N GLY A 81 8.02 12.09 0.42
CA GLY A 81 8.79 10.94 -0.06
C GLY A 81 8.32 9.58 0.47
N LEU A 82 7.14 9.53 1.08
CA LEU A 82 6.51 8.29 1.55
C LEU A 82 5.08 8.17 1.01
N GLY A 83 4.26 9.20 1.18
CA GLY A 83 2.85 9.15 0.81
C GLY A 83 1.96 10.06 1.64
N THR A 84 0.68 9.72 1.74
CA THR A 84 -0.30 10.45 2.55
C THR A 84 -0.86 9.60 3.66
N MET A 85 -1.12 10.21 4.80
CA MET A 85 -1.63 9.56 5.99
C MET A 85 -2.94 10.24 6.41
N ARG A 86 -4.00 9.46 6.61
CA ARG A 86 -5.31 9.98 7.03
C ARG A 86 -5.89 9.20 8.21
N PHE A 87 -6.72 9.89 8.99
CA PHE A 87 -7.55 9.26 10.01
C PHE A 87 -8.70 8.47 9.38
N GLY A 88 -8.87 7.23 9.82
CA GLY A 88 -9.99 6.37 9.43
C GLY A 88 -10.74 5.85 10.66
N LEU A 89 -12.05 5.66 10.53
CA LEU A 89 -12.87 5.02 11.55
C LEU A 89 -13.59 3.82 10.96
N ARG A 90 -13.79 2.79 11.78
CA ARG A 90 -14.71 1.70 11.51
C ARG A 90 -15.86 1.79 12.49
N SER A 91 -17.09 1.72 12.00
CA SER A 91 -18.29 1.78 12.83
C SER A 91 -19.33 0.75 12.39
N LYS A 92 -20.29 0.46 13.26
CA LYS A 92 -21.51 -0.29 12.90
C LYS A 92 -22.53 0.68 12.31
N SER A 93 -23.21 0.25 11.25
CA SER A 93 -24.34 0.97 10.68
C SER A 93 -25.60 0.79 11.54
N VAL A 94 -26.46 1.81 11.53
CA VAL A 94 -27.78 1.80 12.16
C VAL A 94 -28.78 2.44 11.21
N GLU A 95 -30.04 2.01 11.27
CA GLU A 95 -31.10 2.47 10.36
C GLU A 95 -31.69 3.83 10.75
N ASP A 96 -31.65 4.18 12.04
CA ASP A 96 -32.25 5.40 12.58
C ASP A 96 -31.16 6.39 13.02
N VAL A 97 -31.32 7.65 12.60
CA VAL A 97 -30.41 8.76 12.93
C VAL A 97 -30.30 8.95 14.45
N ASN A 98 -31.37 8.72 15.21
CA ASN A 98 -31.35 8.86 16.67
C ASN A 98 -30.49 7.80 17.36
N LYS A 99 -30.16 6.70 16.67
CA LYS A 99 -29.29 5.63 17.18
C LYS A 99 -27.82 5.88 16.84
N VAL A 100 -27.50 6.93 16.07
CA VAL A 100 -26.13 7.32 15.75
C VAL A 100 -25.46 7.83 17.03
N LYS A 101 -24.47 7.07 17.51
CA LYS A 101 -23.74 7.39 18.74
C LYS A 101 -22.29 6.94 18.64
N THR A 102 -21.44 7.58 19.43
CA THR A 102 -20.00 7.28 19.50
C THR A 102 -19.69 5.83 19.81
N GLY A 103 -20.56 5.15 20.57
CA GLY A 103 -20.45 3.71 20.86
C GLY A 103 -20.59 2.77 19.65
N LEU A 104 -20.96 3.29 18.46
CA LEU A 104 -20.94 2.51 17.22
C LEU A 104 -19.54 2.36 16.63
N ILE A 105 -18.59 3.21 17.03
CA ILE A 105 -17.21 3.15 16.55
C ILE A 105 -16.53 1.91 17.14
N THR A 106 -16.09 1.02 16.27
CA THR A 106 -15.40 -0.23 16.64
C THR A 106 -13.89 -0.08 16.65
N SER A 107 -13.33 0.77 15.77
CA SER A 107 -11.92 1.11 15.81
C SER A 107 -11.63 2.46 15.16
N ARG A 108 -10.58 3.12 15.66
CA ARG A 108 -9.93 4.27 15.04
C ARG A 108 -8.60 3.79 14.48
N ARG A 109 -8.29 4.13 13.23
CA ARG A 109 -7.10 3.64 12.53
C ARG A 109 -6.46 4.76 11.73
N ILE A 110 -5.19 4.57 11.42
CA ILE A 110 -4.50 5.36 10.42
C ILE A 110 -4.52 4.58 9.11
N ILE A 111 -4.84 5.26 8.02
CA ILE A 111 -4.73 4.73 6.67
C ILE A 111 -3.58 5.48 6.00
N PHE A 112 -2.62 4.73 5.45
CA PHE A 112 -1.47 5.28 4.75
C PHE A 112 -1.54 4.85 3.29
N THR A 113 -1.51 5.83 2.40
CA THR A 113 -1.47 5.63 0.95
C THR A 113 -0.08 6.02 0.45
N PRO A 114 0.73 5.07 -0.04
CA PRO A 114 2.06 5.38 -0.55
C PRO A 114 1.99 6.28 -1.79
N ASP A 115 2.99 7.14 -1.98
CA ASP A 115 3.11 7.95 -3.21
C ASP A 115 3.52 7.09 -4.43
N THR A 116 3.44 7.68 -5.62
CA THR A 116 3.77 6.99 -6.88
C THR A 116 5.22 6.53 -6.90
N ASP A 117 6.14 7.35 -6.42
CA ASP A 117 7.57 7.07 -6.44
C ASP A 117 7.89 5.87 -5.54
N LEU A 118 7.31 5.80 -4.34
CA LEU A 118 7.45 4.65 -3.46
C LEU A 118 6.76 3.40 -4.03
N LYS A 119 5.58 3.55 -4.65
CA LYS A 119 4.91 2.44 -5.35
C LYS A 119 5.83 1.90 -6.45
N ASP A 120 6.42 2.74 -7.27
CA ASP A 120 7.27 2.31 -8.38
C ASP A 120 8.59 1.68 -7.90
N GLU A 121 9.22 2.21 -6.85
CA GLU A 121 10.39 1.58 -6.22
C GLU A 121 10.04 0.20 -5.66
N LEU A 122 8.84 0.02 -5.09
CA LEU A 122 8.38 -1.28 -4.59
C LEU A 122 8.13 -2.28 -5.73
N LYS A 123 7.57 -1.84 -6.87
CA LYS A 123 7.37 -2.69 -8.07
C LYS A 123 8.70 -3.16 -8.65
N ASN A 124 9.67 -2.24 -8.76
CA ASN A 124 10.98 -2.48 -9.38
C ASN A 124 11.96 -3.23 -8.46
N THR A 125 11.63 -3.41 -7.18
CA THR A 125 12.49 -4.15 -6.25
C THR A 125 12.41 -5.65 -6.52
N ALA A 126 13.51 -6.21 -7.02
CA ALA A 126 13.62 -7.66 -7.25
C ALA A 126 13.25 -8.47 -6.00
N ILE A 127 12.56 -9.59 -6.20
CA ILE A 127 12.10 -10.47 -5.12
C ILE A 127 12.84 -11.82 -5.22
N VAL A 128 13.38 -12.30 -4.11
CA VAL A 128 13.89 -13.68 -3.98
C VAL A 128 12.94 -14.45 -3.10
N ILE A 129 12.29 -15.46 -3.67
CA ILE A 129 11.39 -16.37 -2.97
C ILE A 129 12.15 -17.64 -2.61
N THR A 130 12.19 -17.97 -1.32
CA THR A 130 12.68 -19.26 -0.82
C THR A 130 11.50 -20.08 -0.31
N CYS A 131 11.27 -21.24 -0.92
CA CYS A 131 10.21 -22.17 -0.54
C CYS A 131 10.74 -23.21 0.46
N TYR A 132 9.97 -23.43 1.52
CA TYR A 132 10.26 -24.40 2.57
C TYR A 132 9.16 -25.44 2.64
N ASP A 133 9.55 -26.71 2.81
CA ASP A 133 8.62 -27.79 3.13
C ASP A 133 8.13 -27.73 4.59
N ARG A 134 7.30 -28.71 4.97
CA ARG A 134 6.73 -28.83 6.33
C ARG A 134 7.79 -29.04 7.41
N ASP A 135 8.93 -29.61 7.04
CA ASP A 135 10.03 -29.90 7.94
C ASP A 135 11.02 -28.72 8.02
N GLY A 136 10.71 -27.61 7.33
CA GLY A 136 11.50 -26.39 7.31
C GLY A 136 12.72 -26.45 6.41
N LYS A 137 12.82 -27.46 5.54
CA LYS A 137 13.92 -27.60 4.58
C LYS A 137 13.61 -26.81 3.31
N GLU A 138 14.64 -26.11 2.81
CA GLU A 138 14.54 -25.40 1.54
C GLU A 138 14.33 -26.40 0.39
N VAL A 139 13.23 -26.23 -0.34
CA VAL A 139 12.84 -27.10 -1.45
C VAL A 139 12.98 -26.43 -2.81
N LYS A 140 12.91 -25.09 -2.86
CA LYS A 140 13.02 -24.33 -4.11
C LYS A 140 13.39 -22.88 -3.82
N ARG A 141 14.21 -22.29 -4.68
CA ARG A 141 14.44 -20.84 -4.71
C ARG A 141 14.05 -20.29 -6.07
N VAL A 142 13.31 -19.19 -6.08
CA VAL A 142 12.88 -18.45 -7.27
C VAL A 142 13.35 -17.02 -7.14
N THR A 143 14.04 -16.51 -8.16
CA THR A 143 14.36 -15.09 -8.31
C THR A 143 13.37 -14.51 -9.30
N SER A 144 12.62 -13.49 -8.89
CA SER A 144 11.73 -12.74 -9.76
C SER A 144 12.53 -11.69 -10.52
N ASP A 145 12.49 -11.77 -11.85
CA ASP A 145 12.89 -10.71 -12.78
C ASP A 145 11.67 -9.90 -13.29
N ASP A 146 10.48 -10.14 -12.71
CA ASP A 146 9.20 -9.55 -13.15
C ASP A 146 8.77 -8.34 -12.30
N ASP A 147 8.21 -7.33 -12.97
CA ASP A 147 7.57 -6.14 -12.39
C ASP A 147 6.28 -6.54 -11.63
N ALA A 148 6.35 -6.59 -10.30
CA ALA A 148 5.19 -6.96 -9.47
C ALA A 148 4.22 -5.78 -9.30
N GLU A 149 2.90 -6.03 -9.36
CA GLU A 149 1.88 -5.01 -9.09
C GLU A 149 1.76 -4.74 -7.58
N VAL A 150 1.87 -3.47 -7.16
CA VAL A 150 1.73 -3.04 -5.75
C VAL A 150 0.26 -2.73 -5.47
N GLU A 151 -0.30 -3.36 -4.43
CA GLU A 151 -1.69 -3.15 -4.00
C GLU A 151 -1.92 -1.69 -3.59
N ASP A 152 -2.90 -1.03 -4.23
CA ASP A 152 -3.31 0.32 -3.90
C ASP A 152 -4.46 0.30 -2.88
N PRO A 153 -4.25 0.74 -1.63
CA PRO A 153 -5.30 0.72 -0.60
C PRO A 153 -6.48 1.66 -0.91
N GLU A 154 -6.42 2.46 -1.98
CA GLU A 154 -7.52 3.30 -2.45
C GLU A 154 -8.38 2.66 -3.56
N ASN A 155 -7.99 1.49 -4.08
CA ASN A 155 -8.69 0.82 -5.17
C ASN A 155 -9.36 -0.50 -4.71
N GLU A 156 -10.34 -0.41 -3.81
CA GLU A 156 -11.13 -1.58 -3.36
C GLU A 156 -12.09 -2.15 -4.44
N ASN A 157 -11.95 -1.82 -5.74
CA ASN A 157 -12.92 -2.19 -6.80
C ASN A 157 -12.32 -2.71 -8.14
N ALA A 158 -11.08 -3.19 -8.19
CA ALA A 158 -10.51 -3.73 -9.44
C ALA A 158 -10.72 -5.25 -9.65
N ASN A 159 -11.67 -5.88 -8.96
CA ASN A 159 -11.99 -7.31 -9.15
C ASN A 159 -13.50 -7.55 -9.24
N GLN A 160 -14.14 -7.06 -10.30
CA GLN A 160 -15.38 -7.67 -10.79
C GLN A 160 -15.39 -7.72 -12.32
N ASN A 161 -15.55 -8.94 -12.83
CA ASN A 161 -15.87 -9.36 -14.19
C ASN A 161 -14.72 -9.51 -15.21
N GLU A 162 -13.98 -10.60 -15.05
CA GLU A 162 -13.73 -11.49 -16.19
C GLU A 162 -15.07 -12.11 -16.63
N ASN A 163 -15.67 -11.60 -17.72
CA ASN A 163 -16.56 -12.46 -18.50
C ASN A 163 -16.35 -12.23 -20.00
N GLN A 164 -16.25 -13.36 -20.67
CA GLN A 164 -15.89 -13.59 -22.06
C GLN A 164 -16.89 -12.92 -23.00
N ASN A 165 -16.42 -12.23 -24.05
CA ASN A 165 -16.96 -12.50 -25.37
C ASN A 165 -15.97 -12.21 -26.50
N GLN A 166 -15.95 -13.17 -27.42
CA GLN A 166 -15.11 -13.32 -28.57
C GLN A 166 -15.78 -12.64 -29.78
N GLY A 167 -15.00 -11.91 -30.59
CA GLY A 167 -15.29 -11.77 -32.03
C GLY A 167 -15.48 -10.35 -32.57
N GLY A 168 -14.72 -10.03 -33.62
CA GLY A 168 -15.16 -9.09 -34.66
C GLY A 168 -14.25 -7.90 -34.93
N SER A 169 -13.19 -8.12 -35.71
CA SER A 169 -12.51 -7.06 -36.47
C SER A 169 -13.49 -6.37 -37.42
N THR A 170 -13.50 -5.02 -37.48
CA THR A 170 -13.54 -4.26 -38.75
C THR A 170 -13.11 -2.80 -38.50
N ASN A 171 -12.23 -2.34 -39.38
CA ASN A 171 -11.64 -1.01 -39.49
C ASN A 171 -12.45 -0.16 -40.49
N THR A 172 -12.98 1.01 -40.11
CA THR A 172 -13.45 2.12 -41.00
C THR A 172 -13.99 3.23 -40.07
N GLY A 173 -13.76 4.54 -40.19
CA GLY A 173 -13.16 5.38 -41.20
C GLY A 173 -13.87 6.74 -41.15
N GLY A 174 -13.12 7.85 -41.05
CA GLY A 174 -13.50 9.16 -41.61
C GLY A 174 -14.13 10.22 -40.69
N GLY A 175 -13.63 11.46 -40.80
CA GLY A 175 -14.44 12.67 -40.58
C GLY A 175 -13.75 13.87 -39.93
N ASN A 176 -13.02 14.67 -40.71
CA ASN A 176 -12.43 15.96 -40.35
C ASN A 176 -13.47 17.12 -40.35
N SER A 177 -13.40 18.02 -39.37
CA SER A 177 -13.69 19.48 -39.43
C SER A 177 -13.57 20.02 -37.99
N GLY A 178 -12.77 21.03 -37.65
CA GLY A 178 -12.42 22.25 -38.37
C GLY A 178 -12.96 23.42 -37.54
N GLY A 179 -12.10 24.22 -36.93
CA GLY A 179 -12.52 25.42 -36.18
C GLY A 179 -11.44 26.01 -35.29
N SER A 180 -10.75 27.03 -35.81
CA SER A 180 -9.69 27.82 -35.18
C SER A 180 -10.25 29.00 -34.36
N ALA A 181 -9.36 29.60 -33.55
CA ALA A 181 -9.40 30.89 -32.85
C ALA A 181 -10.09 30.91 -31.46
N GLY A 182 -9.56 31.57 -30.43
CA GLY A 182 -8.51 32.59 -30.42
C GLY A 182 -7.88 32.78 -29.04
N PHE A 183 -6.65 33.29 -29.09
CA PHE A 183 -5.82 33.76 -27.99
C PHE A 183 -6.18 35.22 -27.73
N GLU A 184 -6.58 35.59 -26.52
CA GLU A 184 -6.53 36.98 -26.06
C GLU A 184 -6.08 37.05 -24.61
N THR A 185 -5.22 38.04 -24.38
CA THR A 185 -4.46 38.35 -23.18
C THR A 185 -5.03 39.65 -22.61
N GLY A 186 -5.15 39.76 -21.30
CA GLY A 186 -5.47 41.00 -20.59
C GLY A 186 -5.82 40.66 -19.14
N GLY A 187 -5.21 41.21 -18.10
CA GLY A 187 -4.52 42.49 -18.00
C GLY A 187 -5.33 43.40 -17.08
N GLU A 188 -5.20 43.18 -15.77
CA GLU A 188 -5.16 44.15 -14.66
C GLU A 188 -4.79 43.42 -13.37
#